data_AF-A0A517DSA8-F1
#
_entry.id   AF-A0A517DSA8-F1
#
_cell.length_a   1.000
_cell.length_b   1.000
_cell.length_c   1.000
_cell.angle_alpha   90.00
_cell.angle_beta   90.00
_cell.angle_gamma   90.00
#
_symmetry.space_group_name_H-M   'P 1'
#
loop_
_entity.id
_entity.type
_entity.pdbx_description
1 polymer ?
#
loop_
_entity_poly.entity_id
_entity_poly.type
_entity_poly.pdbx_seq_one_letter_code
_entity_poly.pdbx_strand_id
1 'polypeptide(L)'
;MTNGKYLMIAENLLSEVKEMKVDQEVFKAEVNDKLDDFKATLDSQVYLNSSQEAALNKAVKRRIRELLPDEADYKIQSKKMFQALWGNLKEVYQVAKYREIPRIHYESAMQYVEKWQPIRLAKPA
;
A
#
# COMPACT_ATOMS: atom_id res chain seq x y z
N MET A 1 66.96 -10.74 -14.38
CA MET A 1 65.72 -10.61 -15.19
C MET A 1 64.42 -10.80 -14.39
N THR A 2 64.49 -11.02 -13.08
CA THR A 2 63.32 -11.35 -12.23
C THR A 2 62.51 -10.12 -11.77
N ASN A 3 63.15 -9.01 -11.40
CA ASN A 3 62.45 -7.82 -10.88
C ASN A 3 61.41 -7.21 -11.84
N GLY A 4 61.68 -7.20 -13.15
CA GLY A 4 60.75 -6.63 -14.14
C GLY A 4 59.45 -7.42 -14.28
N LYS A 5 59.50 -8.76 -14.12
CA LYS A 5 58.29 -9.60 -14.15
C LYS A 5 57.39 -9.36 -12.94
N TYR A 6 57.96 -9.18 -11.75
CA TYR A 6 57.19 -8.88 -10.54
C TYR A 6 56.50 -7.51 -10.62
N LEU A 7 57.19 -6.51 -11.18
CA LEU A 7 56.62 -5.17 -11.40
C LEU A 7 55.40 -5.22 -12.34
N MET A 8 55.53 -5.91 -13.46
CA MET A 8 54.44 -6.07 -14.43
C MET A 8 53.22 -6.80 -13.85
N ILE A 9 53.44 -7.80 -12.99
CA ILE A 9 52.35 -8.50 -12.29
C ILE A 9 51.65 -7.55 -11.31
N ALA A 10 52.42 -6.75 -10.56
CA ALA A 10 51.86 -5.79 -9.62
C ALA A 10 51.05 -4.69 -10.32
N GLU A 11 51.53 -4.20 -11.47
CA GLU A 11 50.82 -3.20 -12.29
C GLU A 11 49.51 -3.74 -12.85
N ASN A 12 49.52 -4.97 -13.40
CA ASN A 12 48.31 -5.62 -13.91
C ASN A 12 47.26 -5.86 -12.81
N LEU A 13 47.69 -6.37 -11.64
CA LEU A 13 46.79 -6.54 -10.50
C LEU A 13 46.20 -5.20 -10.04
N LEU A 14 47.00 -4.13 -10.06
CA LEU A 14 46.53 -2.80 -9.68
C LEU A 14 45.49 -2.26 -10.67
N SER A 15 45.65 -2.53 -11.97
CA SER A 15 44.62 -2.16 -12.97
C SER A 15 43.33 -2.95 -12.78
N GLU A 16 43.41 -4.27 -12.57
CA GLU A 16 42.22 -5.11 -12.34
C GLU A 16 41.44 -4.66 -11.10
N VAL A 17 42.15 -4.32 -10.01
CA VAL A 17 41.50 -3.80 -8.78
C VAL A 17 40.82 -2.45 -9.01
N LYS A 18 41.36 -1.61 -9.89
CA LYS A 18 40.73 -0.32 -10.24
C LYS A 18 39.47 -0.55 -11.06
N GLU A 19 39.52 -1.44 -12.05
CA GLU A 19 38.36 -1.79 -12.87
C GLU A 19 37.23 -2.38 -12.01
N MET A 20 37.54 -3.32 -11.11
CA MET A 20 36.55 -3.87 -10.18
C MET A 20 35.88 -2.81 -9.30
N LYS A 21 36.61 -1.78 -8.87
CA LYS A 21 36.02 -0.68 -8.08
C LYS A 21 35.05 0.15 -8.91
N VAL A 22 35.40 0.42 -10.17
CA VAL A 22 34.52 1.14 -11.11
C VAL A 22 33.25 0.32 -11.34
N ASP A 23 33.37 -0.98 -11.62
CA ASP A 23 32.22 -1.86 -11.81
C ASP A 23 31.31 -1.92 -10.56
N GLN A 24 31.92 -1.91 -9.36
CA GLN A 24 31.16 -1.86 -8.11
C GLN A 24 30.37 -0.55 -7.95
N GLU A 25 30.93 0.59 -8.37
CA GLU A 25 30.24 1.88 -8.34
C GLU A 25 29.12 1.95 -9.37
N VAL A 26 29.36 1.45 -10.58
CA VAL A 26 28.33 1.35 -11.64
C VAL A 26 27.18 0.45 -11.18
N PHE A 27 27.48 -0.73 -10.63
CA PHE A 27 26.46 -1.64 -10.11
C PHE A 27 25.62 -1.00 -8.99
N LYS A 28 26.26 -0.25 -8.07
CA LYS A 28 25.53 0.48 -7.02
C LYS A 28 24.59 1.53 -7.60
N ALA A 29 25.02 2.27 -8.62
CA ALA A 29 24.19 3.25 -9.30
C ALA A 29 22.97 2.57 -9.96
N GLU A 30 23.18 1.50 -10.73
CA GLU A 30 22.09 0.74 -11.37
C GLU A 30 21.09 0.15 -10.36
N VAL A 31 21.58 -0.36 -9.23
CA VAL A 31 20.72 -0.88 -8.16
C VAL A 31 19.88 0.24 -7.56
N ASN A 32 20.46 1.41 -7.31
CA ASN A 32 19.73 2.55 -6.79
C ASN A 32 18.66 3.05 -7.77
N ASP A 33 18.99 3.17 -9.05
CA ASP A 33 18.04 3.58 -10.09
C ASP A 33 16.85 2.62 -10.16
N LYS A 34 17.10 1.30 -10.17
CA LYS A 34 16.03 0.29 -10.14
C LYS A 34 15.20 0.34 -8.86
N LEU A 35 15.82 0.68 -7.73
CA LEU A 35 15.12 0.81 -6.46
C LEU A 35 14.19 2.03 -6.49
N ASP A 36 14.61 3.13 -7.10
CA ASP A 36 13.81 4.33 -7.25
C ASP A 36 12.66 4.15 -8.26
N ASP A 37 12.88 3.43 -9.36
CA ASP A 37 11.81 3.00 -10.29
C ASP A 37 10.77 2.11 -9.59
N PHE A 38 11.24 1.19 -8.73
CA PHE A 38 10.36 0.34 -7.94
C PHE A 38 9.53 1.14 -6.93
N LYS A 39 10.13 2.14 -6.27
CA LYS A 39 9.40 3.07 -5.40
C LYS A 39 8.37 3.88 -6.18
N ALA A 40 8.73 4.45 -7.32
CA ALA A 40 7.81 5.21 -8.17
C ALA A 40 6.63 4.36 -8.67
N THR A 41 6.89 3.07 -8.98
CA THR A 41 5.85 2.11 -9.37
C THR A 41 4.94 1.79 -8.19
N LEU A 42 5.50 1.56 -7.00
CA LEU A 42 4.73 1.40 -5.77
C LEU A 42 3.86 2.62 -5.52
N ASP A 43 4.41 3.83 -5.67
CA ASP A 43 3.72 5.12 -5.53
C ASP A 43 2.53 5.25 -6.48
N SER A 44 2.68 4.81 -7.73
CA SER A 44 1.58 4.74 -8.71
C SER A 44 0.50 3.69 -8.36
N GLN A 45 0.88 2.66 -7.61
CA GLN A 45 0.00 1.59 -7.12
C GLN A 45 -0.44 1.80 -5.66
N VAL A 46 -0.21 2.98 -5.08
CA VAL A 46 -0.48 3.26 -3.65
C VAL A 46 -1.94 3.06 -3.31
N TYR A 47 -2.87 3.53 -4.14
CA TYR A 47 -4.30 3.55 -3.84
C TYR A 47 -5.04 2.31 -4.36
N LEU A 48 -6.19 1.99 -3.75
CA LEU A 48 -7.04 0.88 -4.16
C LEU A 48 -7.24 0.88 -5.68
N ASN A 49 -7.09 -0.28 -6.32
CA ASN A 49 -7.52 -0.41 -7.71
C ASN A 49 -9.05 -0.49 -7.80
N SER A 50 -9.61 -0.30 -9.00
CA SER A 50 -11.06 -0.33 -9.23
C SER A 50 -11.74 -1.63 -8.76
N SER A 51 -11.05 -2.77 -8.82
CA SER A 51 -11.59 -4.05 -8.34
C SER A 51 -11.70 -4.08 -6.82
N GLN A 52 -10.66 -3.62 -6.11
CA GLN A 52 -10.63 -3.48 -4.66
C GLN A 52 -11.64 -2.44 -4.17
N GLU A 53 -11.78 -1.31 -4.86
CA GLU A 53 -12.81 -0.31 -4.56
C GLU A 53 -14.22 -0.90 -4.67
N ALA A 54 -14.50 -1.65 -5.75
CA ALA A 54 -15.79 -2.30 -5.95
C ALA A 54 -16.06 -3.37 -4.88
N ALA A 55 -15.05 -4.16 -4.51
CA ALA A 55 -15.14 -5.17 -3.47
C ALA A 55 -15.40 -4.54 -2.09
N LEU A 56 -14.69 -3.46 -1.74
CA LEU A 56 -14.91 -2.71 -0.52
C LEU A 56 -16.32 -2.12 -0.47
N ASN A 57 -16.80 -1.53 -1.58
CA ASN A 57 -18.15 -1.00 -1.67
C ASN A 57 -19.21 -2.09 -1.44
N LYS A 58 -19.01 -3.28 -2.02
CA LYS A 58 -19.88 -4.45 -1.83
C LYS A 58 -19.86 -4.92 -0.37
N ALA A 59 -18.70 -4.95 0.27
CA ALA A 59 -18.57 -5.32 1.67
C ALA A 59 -19.32 -4.34 2.59
N VAL A 60 -19.20 -3.03 2.34
CA VAL A 60 -19.91 -1.99 3.09
C VAL A 60 -21.42 -2.14 2.96
N LYS A 61 -21.92 -2.32 1.72
CA LYS A 61 -23.35 -2.55 1.47
C LYS A 61 -23.87 -3.80 2.17
N ARG A 62 -23.12 -4.90 2.07
CA ARG A 62 -23.45 -6.16 2.73
C ARG A 62 -23.52 -5.97 4.25
N ARG A 63 -22.51 -5.32 4.84
CA ARG A 63 -22.45 -5.08 6.28
C ARG A 63 -23.64 -4.27 6.78
N ILE A 64 -24.00 -3.19 6.09
CA ILE A 64 -25.15 -2.36 6.49
C ILE A 64 -26.45 -3.14 6.34
N ARG A 65 -26.57 -4.02 5.34
CA ARG A 65 -27.73 -4.89 5.21
C ARG A 65 -27.82 -5.94 6.32
N GLU A 66 -26.70 -6.51 6.75
CA GLU A 66 -26.65 -7.44 7.89
C GLU A 66 -27.09 -6.76 9.19
N LEU A 67 -26.70 -5.49 9.40
CA LEU A 67 -27.06 -4.71 10.57
C LEU A 67 -28.51 -4.21 10.56
N LEU A 68 -29.10 -4.03 9.37
CA LEU A 68 -30.48 -3.59 9.15
C LEU A 68 -31.23 -4.63 8.30
N PRO A 69 -31.59 -5.80 8.88
CA PRO A 69 -32.25 -6.87 8.13
C PRO A 69 -33.68 -6.51 7.71
N ASP A 70 -34.36 -5.67 8.51
CA ASP A 70 -35.70 -5.17 8.22
C ASP A 70 -35.67 -4.08 7.13
N GLU A 71 -36.62 -4.16 6.19
CA GLU A 71 -36.67 -3.28 5.03
C GLU A 71 -37.10 -1.85 5.38
N ALA A 72 -37.98 -1.68 6.37
CA ALA A 72 -38.39 -0.35 6.81
C ALA A 72 -37.23 0.35 7.52
N ASP A 73 -36.53 -0.35 8.42
CA ASP A 73 -35.33 0.16 9.09
C ASP A 73 -34.22 0.47 8.09
N TYR A 74 -34.00 -0.40 7.09
CA TYR A 74 -33.02 -0.14 6.03
C TYR A 74 -33.34 1.15 5.28
N LYS A 75 -34.60 1.37 4.86
CA LYS A 75 -34.99 2.59 4.14
C LYS A 75 -34.79 3.87 4.96
N ILE A 76 -35.01 3.80 6.27
CA ILE A 76 -34.93 4.96 7.17
C ILE A 76 -33.47 5.24 7.57
N GLN A 77 -32.69 4.20 7.89
CA GLN A 77 -31.41 4.34 8.60
C GLN A 77 -30.18 4.13 7.71
N SER A 78 -30.31 3.41 6.58
CA SER A 78 -29.16 3.02 5.74
C SER A 78 -28.30 4.21 5.33
N LYS A 79 -28.89 5.34 4.91
CA LYS A 79 -28.14 6.54 4.50
C LYS A 79 -27.19 7.03 5.59
N LYS A 80 -27.66 7.10 6.84
CA LYS A 80 -26.84 7.52 7.99
C LYS A 80 -25.75 6.51 8.29
N MET A 81 -26.07 5.21 8.20
CA MET A 81 -25.11 4.12 8.40
C MET A 81 -23.98 4.14 7.37
N PHE A 82 -24.30 4.35 6.08
CA PHE A 82 -23.30 4.50 5.02
C PHE A 82 -22.38 5.69 5.31
N GLN A 83 -22.94 6.85 5.67
CA GLN A 83 -22.15 8.04 5.98
C GLN A 83 -21.23 7.82 7.18
N ALA A 84 -21.73 7.18 8.24
CA ALA A 84 -20.94 6.87 9.43
C ALA A 84 -19.79 5.91 9.11
N LEU A 85 -20.07 4.79 8.45
CA LEU A 85 -19.07 3.77 8.13
C LEU A 85 -17.98 4.33 7.20
N TRP A 86 -18.36 5.03 6.13
CA TRP A 86 -17.38 5.69 5.25
C TRP A 86 -16.60 6.79 5.97
N GLY A 87 -17.24 7.52 6.89
CA GLY A 87 -16.57 8.50 7.74
C GLY A 87 -15.49 7.85 8.60
N ASN A 88 -15.83 6.77 9.30
CA ASN A 88 -14.88 6.07 10.16
C ASN A 88 -13.75 5.41 9.38
N LEU A 89 -14.03 4.82 8.21
CA LEU A 89 -12.97 4.30 7.33
C LEU A 89 -11.94 5.39 6.98
N LYS A 90 -12.42 6.56 6.56
CA LYS A 90 -11.54 7.68 6.23
C LYS A 90 -10.71 8.17 7.41
N GLU A 91 -11.31 8.19 8.59
CA GLU A 91 -10.64 8.59 9.83
C GLU A 91 -9.57 7.58 10.26
N VAL A 92 -9.87 6.29 10.21
CA VAL A 92 -8.92 5.20 10.55
C VAL A 92 -7.70 5.23 9.64
N TYR A 93 -7.90 5.46 8.34
CA TYR A 93 -6.82 5.47 7.35
C TYR A 93 -6.26 6.86 7.05
N GLN A 94 -6.78 7.92 7.68
CA GLN A 94 -6.36 9.31 7.49
C GLN A 94 -6.39 9.77 6.01
N VAL A 95 -7.47 9.43 5.30
CA VAL A 95 -7.64 9.73 3.87
C VAL A 95 -8.84 10.63 3.59
N ALA A 96 -8.74 11.47 2.56
CA ALA A 96 -9.85 12.35 2.18
C ALA A 96 -10.98 11.56 1.48
N LYS A 97 -10.62 10.54 0.69
CA LYS A 97 -11.56 9.66 -0.02
C LYS A 97 -11.24 8.19 0.25
N TYR A 98 -12.25 7.33 0.32
CA TYR A 98 -12.05 5.90 0.57
C TYR A 98 -11.23 5.19 -0.52
N ARG A 99 -11.27 5.68 -1.76
CA ARG A 99 -10.43 5.14 -2.85
C ARG A 99 -8.95 5.40 -2.64
N GLU A 100 -8.62 6.42 -1.84
CA GLU A 100 -7.25 6.79 -1.48
C GLU A 100 -6.73 5.95 -0.31
N ILE A 101 -7.48 4.94 0.17
CA ILE A 101 -6.95 3.95 1.11
C ILE A 101 -5.78 3.24 0.43
N PRO A 102 -4.60 3.17 1.07
CA PRO A 102 -3.47 2.47 0.48
C PRO A 102 -3.76 0.98 0.26
N ARG A 103 -3.33 0.38 -0.85
CA ARG A 103 -3.55 -1.04 -1.17
C ARG A 103 -3.00 -1.98 -0.10
N ILE A 104 -1.89 -1.60 0.52
CA ILE A 104 -1.30 -2.34 1.65
C ILE A 104 -2.28 -2.49 2.83
N HIS A 105 -3.25 -1.59 2.94
CA HIS A 105 -4.28 -1.59 3.97
C HIS A 105 -5.61 -2.21 3.52
N TYR A 106 -5.72 -2.67 2.26
CA TYR A 106 -6.96 -3.22 1.73
C TYR A 106 -7.55 -4.33 2.60
N GLU A 107 -6.76 -5.35 2.96
CA GLU A 107 -7.23 -6.44 3.80
C GLU A 107 -7.67 -5.96 5.19
N SER A 108 -6.90 -5.04 5.79
CA SER A 108 -7.27 -4.44 7.07
C SER A 108 -8.58 -3.65 6.98
N ALA A 109 -8.82 -2.97 5.85
CA ALA A 109 -10.03 -2.19 5.62
C ALA A 109 -11.24 -3.11 5.46
N MET A 110 -11.08 -4.23 4.75
CA MET A 110 -12.13 -5.26 4.64
C MET A 110 -12.50 -5.84 6.00
N GLN A 111 -11.51 -6.19 6.83
CA GLN A 111 -11.74 -6.68 8.20
C GLN A 111 -12.38 -5.63 9.09
N TYR A 112 -12.00 -4.36 8.93
CA TYR A 112 -12.61 -3.25 9.64
C TYR A 112 -14.10 -3.16 9.32
N VAL A 113 -14.46 -3.19 8.03
CA VAL A 113 -15.87 -3.16 7.58
C VAL A 113 -16.67 -4.33 8.16
N GLU A 114 -16.12 -5.54 8.14
CA GLU A 114 -16.78 -6.74 8.67
C GLU A 114 -17.10 -6.62 10.16
N LYS A 115 -16.17 -6.06 10.94
CA LYS A 115 -16.31 -5.88 12.40
C LYS A 115 -16.99 -4.57 12.79
N TRP A 116 -17.19 -3.66 11.84
CA TRP A 116 -17.71 -2.33 12.12
C TRP A 116 -19.09 -2.41 12.77
N GLN A 117 -19.31 -1.56 13.77
CA GLN A 117 -20.57 -1.34 14.45
C GLN A 117 -20.79 0.17 14.53
N PRO A 118 -22.02 0.66 14.34
CA PRO A 118 -22.31 2.07 14.55
C PRO A 118 -22.06 2.42 16.02
N ILE A 119 -21.37 3.54 16.26
CA ILE A 119 -21.29 4.10 17.60
C ILE A 119 -22.72 4.43 18.03
N ARG A 120 -23.19 3.70 19.04
CA ARG A 120 -24.55 3.61 19.58
C ARG A 120 -25.44 4.82 19.21
N LEU A 121 -26.35 4.67 18.23
CA LEU A 121 -27.63 5.38 18.27
C LEU A 121 -28.46 4.66 19.35
N ALA A 122 -28.18 4.95 20.62
CA ALA A 122 -28.99 4.42 21.70
C ALA A 122 -30.44 4.87 21.46
N LYS A 123 -31.34 3.92 21.22
CA LYS A 123 -32.78 4.18 21.18
C LYS A 123 -33.13 4.81 22.54
N PRO A 124 -33.68 6.03 22.60
CA PRO A 124 -34.16 6.55 23.87
C PRO A 124 -35.23 5.57 24.38
N ALA A 125 -35.12 5.24 25.67
CA ALA A 125 -36.06 4.38 26.39
C ALA A 125 -37.45 5.00 26.43
#